data_AF-A0AAX1XG53-F1
#
_entry.id   AF-A0AAX1XG53-F1
#
_cell.length_a   1.000
_cell.length_b   1.000
_cell.length_c   1.000
_cell.angle_alpha   90.00
_cell.angle_beta   90.00
_cell.angle_gamma   90.00
#
_symmetry.space_group_name_H-M   'P 1'
#
loop_
_entity.id
_entity.type
_entity.pdbx_description
1 polymer ?
#
loop_
_entity_poly.entity_id
_entity_poly.type
_entity_poly.pdbx_seq_one_letter_code
_entity_poly.pdbx_strand_id
1 'polypeptide(L)'
;MSQYLIEPEVPGCLGENTLANFDLHPPIIEKLHFQFDGWLGDDLLTSFPCFLVTERLATALSSSQLSGYNLEVAEISTSDVFEELYPECTLPRFSWLQVSGTIGKDDFSVTNDGLLLVSERAMVLLQRYQLENSDIVVYKS
;
A
#
# COMPACT_ATOMS: atom_id res chain seq x y z
N MET A 1 3.82 -11.94 20.42
CA MET A 1 2.83 -11.57 19.40
C MET A 1 3.52 -11.67 18.07
N SER A 2 2.92 -12.35 17.10
CA SER A 2 3.52 -12.47 15.76
C SER A 2 3.24 -11.19 14.96
N GLN A 3 4.24 -10.71 14.24
CA GLN A 3 4.08 -9.69 13.22
C GLN A 3 4.33 -10.34 11.85
N TYR A 4 3.80 -9.74 10.80
CA TYR A 4 3.94 -10.23 9.43
C TYR A 4 4.57 -9.13 8.59
N LEU A 5 5.66 -9.48 7.92
CA LEU A 5 6.27 -8.64 6.90
C LEU A 5 5.54 -8.93 5.59
N ILE A 6 5.11 -7.88 4.91
CA ILE A 6 4.39 -7.98 3.65
C ILE A 6 5.17 -7.16 2.62
N GLU A 7 5.47 -7.78 1.49
CA GLU A 7 5.91 -7.12 0.26
C GLU A 7 4.76 -7.18 -0.73
N PRO A 8 3.96 -6.10 -0.84
CA PRO A 8 2.79 -6.09 -1.72
C PRO A 8 3.17 -6.12 -3.20
N GLU A 9 2.17 -6.37 -4.04
CA GLU A 9 2.28 -6.19 -5.49
C GLU A 9 2.80 -4.78 -5.83
N VAL A 10 3.67 -4.67 -6.85
CA VAL A 10 4.17 -3.42 -7.41
C VAL A 10 3.59 -3.19 -8.81
N PRO A 11 2.44 -2.51 -8.93
CA PRO A 11 1.73 -2.35 -10.21
C PRO A 11 2.16 -1.14 -11.04
N GLY A 12 3.04 -0.29 -10.50
CA GLY A 12 3.40 0.98 -11.12
C GLY A 12 4.32 1.81 -10.23
N CYS A 13 4.34 3.12 -10.45
CA CYS A 13 5.27 4.03 -9.77
C CYS A 13 4.65 5.39 -9.42
N LEU A 14 5.46 6.27 -8.82
CA LEU A 14 5.09 7.64 -8.51
C LEU A 14 4.94 8.43 -9.82
N GLY A 15 3.75 8.96 -10.09
CA GLY A 15 3.47 9.79 -11.25
C GLY A 15 4.01 11.22 -11.11
N GLU A 16 4.08 11.92 -12.24
CA GLU A 16 4.74 13.24 -12.37
C GLU A 16 4.14 14.35 -11.48
N ASN A 17 2.88 14.18 -11.06
CA ASN A 17 2.17 15.15 -10.20
C ASN A 17 2.39 14.89 -8.70
N THR A 18 3.27 13.97 -8.34
CA THR A 18 3.65 13.69 -6.95
C THR A 18 4.43 14.87 -6.39
N LEU A 19 4.00 15.36 -5.22
CA LEU A 19 4.75 16.35 -4.45
C LEU A 19 5.47 15.62 -3.32
N ALA A 20 6.79 15.68 -3.34
CA ALA A 20 7.62 14.98 -2.37
C ALA A 20 8.96 15.67 -2.15
N ASN A 21 9.52 15.48 -0.96
CA ASN A 21 10.88 15.82 -0.63
C ASN A 21 11.78 14.59 -0.82
N PHE A 22 12.52 14.57 -1.94
CA PHE A 22 13.45 13.50 -2.29
C PHE A 22 14.87 13.68 -1.73
N ASP A 23 15.17 14.79 -1.05
CA ASP A 23 16.44 15.00 -0.37
C ASP A 23 16.56 14.16 0.92
N LEU A 24 15.44 13.58 1.37
CA LEU A 24 15.34 12.69 2.51
C LEU A 24 15.20 11.24 2.07
N HIS A 25 15.70 10.31 2.89
CA HIS A 25 15.53 8.88 2.69
C HIS A 25 14.91 8.22 3.93
N PRO A 26 13.69 7.64 3.83
CA PRO A 26 12.83 7.60 2.65
C PRO A 26 12.30 8.99 2.26
N PRO A 27 11.88 9.19 0.99
CA PRO A 27 11.25 10.44 0.56
C PRO A 27 9.99 10.73 1.38
N ILE A 28 9.77 12.00 1.72
CA ILE A 28 8.53 12.44 2.36
C ILE A 28 7.55 12.85 1.26
N ILE A 29 6.46 12.11 1.12
CA ILE A 29 5.41 12.41 0.15
C ILE A 29 4.38 13.34 0.83
N GLU A 30 4.03 14.45 0.17
CA GLU A 30 2.99 15.39 0.60
C GLU A 30 1.70 15.20 -0.18
N LYS A 31 1.81 14.91 -1.49
CA LYS A 31 0.70 14.56 -2.37
C LYS A 31 1.12 13.39 -3.24
N LEU A 32 0.35 12.30 -3.20
CA LEU A 32 0.59 11.12 -4.03
C LEU A 32 -0.16 11.22 -5.36
N HIS A 33 0.58 11.16 -6.46
CA HIS A 33 0.06 10.71 -7.75
C HIS A 33 0.67 9.33 -8.03
N PHE A 34 -0.15 8.31 -8.24
CA PHE A 34 0.29 6.98 -8.61
C PHE A 34 -0.11 6.68 -10.05
N GLN A 35 0.86 6.26 -10.85
CA GLN A 35 0.65 5.85 -12.23
C GLN A 35 0.80 4.34 -12.34
N PHE A 36 -0.25 3.67 -12.81
CA PHE A 36 -0.30 2.22 -13.01
C PHE A 36 0.28 1.83 -14.38
N ASP A 37 1.11 0.80 -14.39
CA ASP A 37 1.63 0.11 -15.58
C ASP A 37 0.98 -1.27 -15.80
N GLY A 38 0.44 -1.86 -14.73
CA GLY A 38 -0.41 -3.04 -14.73
C GLY A 38 -1.18 -3.14 -13.40
N TRP A 39 -2.00 -4.17 -13.22
CA TRP A 39 -2.59 -4.50 -11.91
C TRP A 39 -3.07 -5.95 -11.93
N LEU A 40 -2.57 -6.77 -11.01
CA LEU A 40 -2.86 -8.22 -10.94
C LEU A 40 -4.07 -8.54 -10.04
N GLY A 41 -4.69 -7.51 -9.46
CA GLY A 41 -5.94 -7.64 -8.71
C GLY A 41 -5.78 -7.53 -7.19
N ASP A 42 -4.57 -7.35 -6.65
CA ASP A 42 -4.40 -7.26 -5.20
C ASP A 42 -5.01 -5.98 -4.63
N ASP A 43 -5.48 -6.08 -3.39
CA ASP A 43 -6.09 -4.98 -2.65
C ASP A 43 -5.10 -4.10 -1.92
N LEU A 44 -3.88 -4.58 -1.70
CA LEU A 44 -2.80 -3.87 -1.05
C LEU A 44 -1.64 -3.84 -2.04
N LEU A 45 -1.15 -2.65 -2.32
CA LEU A 45 -0.16 -2.38 -3.34
C LEU A 45 0.97 -1.54 -2.75
N THR A 46 2.12 -1.53 -3.41
CA THR A 46 3.23 -0.66 -3.04
C THR A 46 3.97 -0.10 -4.25
N SER A 47 4.54 1.08 -4.07
CA SER A 47 5.71 1.56 -4.80
C SER A 47 6.45 2.45 -3.84
N PHE A 48 7.73 2.14 -3.57
CA PHE A 48 8.50 2.84 -2.54
C PHE A 48 8.40 4.38 -2.69
N PRO A 49 8.07 5.12 -1.61
CA PRO A 49 7.86 4.67 -0.22
C PRO A 49 6.37 4.47 0.17
N CYS A 50 5.47 4.34 -0.80
CA CYS A 50 4.03 4.39 -0.60
C CYS A 50 3.35 3.03 -0.62
N PHE A 51 2.21 2.95 0.06
CA PHE A 51 1.26 1.84 -0.01
C PHE A 51 -0.09 2.36 -0.51
N LEU A 52 -0.80 1.56 -1.30
CA LEU A 52 -2.17 1.86 -1.70
C LEU A 52 -3.08 0.72 -1.29
N VAL A 53 -4.33 1.03 -1.03
CA VAL A 53 -5.37 0.04 -0.80
C VAL A 53 -6.58 0.32 -1.67
N THR A 54 -7.26 -0.72 -2.14
CA THR A 54 -8.55 -0.55 -2.83
C THR A 54 -9.58 0.06 -1.87
N GLU A 55 -10.58 0.75 -2.41
CA GLU A 55 -11.67 1.37 -1.63
C GLU A 55 -12.35 0.37 -0.68
N ARG A 56 -12.50 -0.89 -1.09
CA ARG A 56 -13.12 -1.94 -0.26
C ARG A 56 -12.25 -2.32 0.93
N LEU A 57 -10.93 -2.32 0.79
CA LEU A 57 -10.00 -2.56 1.89
C LEU A 57 -9.91 -1.30 2.77
N ALA A 58 -9.83 -0.11 2.18
CA ALA A 58 -9.90 1.17 2.89
C ALA A 58 -11.12 1.25 3.81
N THR A 59 -12.31 0.90 3.31
CA THR A 59 -13.56 0.90 4.08
C THR A 59 -13.50 -0.02 5.30
N ALA A 60 -12.94 -1.22 5.15
CA ALA A 60 -12.82 -2.15 6.27
C ALA A 60 -11.75 -1.73 7.27
N LEU A 61 -10.64 -1.15 6.81
CA LEU A 61 -9.65 -0.53 7.69
C LEU A 61 -10.31 0.58 8.51
N SER A 62 -11.01 1.53 7.89
CA SER A 62 -11.72 2.61 8.59
C SER A 62 -12.79 2.12 9.56
N SER A 63 -13.43 0.98 9.28
CA SER A 63 -14.44 0.36 10.14
C SER A 63 -13.84 -0.50 11.27
N SER A 64 -12.51 -0.71 11.25
CA SER A 64 -11.79 -1.47 12.26
C SER A 64 -11.32 -0.60 13.42
N GLN A 65 -10.68 -1.21 14.40
CA GLN A 65 -9.97 -0.52 15.48
C GLN A 65 -8.45 -0.67 15.35
N LEU A 66 -7.95 -0.85 14.11
CA LEU A 66 -6.53 -1.00 13.84
C LEU A 66 -5.81 0.36 13.92
N SER A 67 -4.58 0.39 14.42
CA SER A 67 -3.78 1.62 14.58
C SER A 67 -2.56 1.68 13.66
N GLY A 68 -1.88 2.84 13.62
CA GLY A 68 -0.61 3.00 12.92
C GLY A 68 -0.70 3.37 11.45
N TYR A 69 -1.87 3.81 10.99
CA TYR A 69 -2.07 4.28 9.63
C TYR A 69 -3.06 5.44 9.55
N ASN A 70 -3.04 6.14 8.42
CA ASN A 70 -4.07 7.05 7.95
C ASN A 70 -4.44 6.70 6.50
N LEU A 71 -5.64 7.09 6.07
CA LEU A 71 -6.10 6.94 4.69
C LEU A 71 -6.30 8.31 4.08
N GLU A 72 -5.65 8.55 2.95
CA GLU A 72 -5.75 9.80 2.20
C GLU A 72 -6.11 9.56 0.74
N VAL A 73 -6.49 10.63 0.06
CA VAL A 73 -6.72 10.59 -1.39
C VAL A 73 -5.40 10.45 -2.13
N ALA A 74 -5.36 9.54 -3.10
CA ALA A 74 -4.31 9.47 -4.11
C ALA A 74 -4.89 9.92 -5.47
N GLU A 75 -4.12 10.71 -6.21
CA GLU A 75 -4.37 10.90 -7.64
C GLU A 75 -3.93 9.63 -8.38
N ILE A 76 -4.78 9.08 -9.23
CA ILE A 76 -4.53 7.81 -9.93
C ILE A 76 -4.58 8.05 -11.44
N SER A 77 -3.59 7.54 -12.16
CA SER A 77 -3.57 7.49 -13.63
C SER A 77 -3.05 6.14 -14.14
N THR A 78 -3.19 5.93 -15.44
CA THR A 78 -2.64 4.79 -16.20
C THR A 78 -1.56 5.29 -17.14
N SER A 79 -0.54 4.49 -17.39
CA SER A 79 0.46 4.76 -18.44
C SER A 79 -0.03 4.26 -19.80
N ASP A 80 0.62 4.69 -20.88
CA ASP A 80 0.36 4.16 -22.23
C ASP A 80 0.53 2.64 -22.29
N VAL A 81 1.52 2.10 -21.54
CA VAL A 81 1.76 0.65 -21.43
C VAL A 81 0.56 -0.07 -20.81
N PHE A 82 -0.04 0.53 -19.77
CA PHE A 82 -1.25 -0.02 -19.16
C PHE A 82 -2.39 -0.09 -20.18
N GLU A 83 -2.62 1.00 -20.90
CA GLU A 83 -3.71 1.11 -21.88
C GLU A 83 -3.54 0.14 -23.05
N GLU A 84 -2.31 -0.08 -23.51
CA GLU A 84 -2.00 -1.02 -24.60
C GLU A 84 -2.11 -2.49 -24.17
N LEU A 85 -1.59 -2.84 -22.99
CA LEU A 85 -1.50 -4.24 -22.55
C LEU A 85 -2.75 -4.72 -21.79
N TYR A 86 -3.49 -3.81 -21.15
CA TYR A 86 -4.63 -4.13 -20.30
C TYR A 86 -5.89 -3.32 -20.67
N PRO A 87 -6.33 -3.28 -21.95
CA PRO A 87 -7.42 -2.41 -22.40
C PRO A 87 -8.79 -2.74 -21.77
N GLU A 88 -8.98 -3.96 -21.30
CA GLU A 88 -10.20 -4.42 -20.63
C GLU A 88 -10.12 -4.32 -19.09
N CYS A 89 -8.97 -3.93 -18.54
CA CYS A 89 -8.78 -3.80 -17.10
C CYS A 89 -9.36 -2.47 -16.62
N THR A 90 -10.34 -2.55 -15.72
CA THR A 90 -10.89 -1.37 -15.04
C THR A 90 -10.33 -1.29 -13.63
N LEU A 91 -9.54 -0.26 -13.36
CA LEU A 91 -9.01 -0.02 -12.02
C LEU A 91 -10.14 0.38 -11.05
N PRO A 92 -10.18 -0.19 -9.84
CA PRO A 92 -11.03 0.33 -8.77
C PRO A 92 -10.49 1.67 -8.27
N ARG A 93 -11.24 2.29 -7.35
CA ARG A 93 -10.69 3.42 -6.59
C ARG A 93 -9.67 2.92 -5.58
N PHE A 94 -8.62 3.71 -5.40
CA PHE A 94 -7.57 3.46 -4.43
C PHE A 94 -7.46 4.63 -3.45
N SER A 95 -7.15 4.30 -2.20
CA SER A 95 -6.74 5.25 -1.18
C SER A 95 -5.25 5.07 -0.90
N TRP A 96 -4.58 6.18 -0.59
CA TRP A 96 -3.23 6.16 -0.09
C TRP A 96 -3.23 5.66 1.36
N LEU A 97 -2.58 4.53 1.62
CA LEU A 97 -2.35 4.02 2.97
C LEU A 97 -1.06 4.64 3.52
N GLN A 98 -1.20 5.67 4.35
CA GLN A 98 -0.08 6.32 5.02
C GLN A 98 0.24 5.58 6.31
N VAL A 99 1.35 4.85 6.35
CA VAL A 99 1.77 4.10 7.54
C VAL A 99 2.68 4.95 8.41
N SER A 100 2.30 5.10 9.69
CA SER A 100 2.99 5.97 10.66
C SER A 100 3.15 5.33 12.05
N GLY A 101 2.72 4.09 12.21
CA GLY A 101 2.79 3.38 13.49
C GLY A 101 4.19 2.90 13.86
N THR A 102 4.33 2.58 15.13
CA THR A 102 5.58 2.09 15.73
C THR A 102 5.60 0.57 15.80
N ILE A 103 6.70 -0.05 15.34
CA ILE A 103 6.92 -1.49 15.38
C ILE A 103 6.70 -2.04 16.79
N GLY A 104 5.89 -3.10 16.92
CA GLY A 104 5.59 -3.78 18.19
C GLY A 104 4.56 -3.06 19.06
N LYS A 105 4.09 -1.88 18.66
CA LYS A 105 3.06 -1.10 19.37
C LYS A 105 1.77 -0.97 18.56
N ASP A 106 1.90 -0.63 17.27
CA ASP A 106 0.78 -0.37 16.39
C ASP A 106 0.49 -1.54 15.43
N ASP A 107 -0.73 -1.56 14.88
CA ASP A 107 -1.16 -2.62 13.97
C ASP A 107 -0.52 -2.53 12.58
N PHE A 108 -0.14 -1.33 12.14
CA PHE A 108 0.61 -1.06 10.92
C PHE A 108 1.89 -0.27 11.25
N SER A 109 3.00 -0.66 10.65
CA SER A 109 4.30 -0.01 10.79
C SER A 109 5.17 -0.28 9.56
N VAL A 110 6.28 0.45 9.42
CA VAL A 110 7.24 0.25 8.34
C VAL A 110 8.60 -0.07 8.95
N THR A 111 9.33 -1.03 8.36
CA THR A 111 10.72 -1.32 8.75
C THR A 111 11.65 -0.19 8.32
N ASN A 112 12.91 -0.21 8.80
CA ASN A 112 13.91 0.76 8.35
C ASN A 112 14.21 0.66 6.84
N ASP A 113 13.96 -0.51 6.25
CA ASP A 113 14.16 -0.78 4.82
C ASP A 113 12.91 -0.43 3.97
N GLY A 114 11.88 0.17 4.57
CA GLY A 114 10.67 0.59 3.86
C GLY A 114 9.63 -0.51 3.66
N LEU A 115 9.77 -1.67 4.31
CA LEU A 115 8.86 -2.80 4.15
C LEU A 115 7.66 -2.71 5.10
N LEU A 116 6.49 -3.15 4.65
CA LEU A 116 5.29 -3.11 5.46
C LEU A 116 5.32 -4.19 6.53
N LEU A 117 5.09 -3.80 7.78
CA LEU A 117 4.97 -4.71 8.90
C LEU A 117 3.61 -4.53 9.58
N VAL A 118 2.87 -5.63 9.69
CA VAL A 118 1.53 -5.63 10.29
C VAL A 118 1.44 -6.55 11.50
N SER A 119 0.57 -6.23 12.45
CA SER A 119 0.25 -7.12 13.57
C SER A 119 -0.55 -8.34 13.09
N GLU A 120 -0.63 -9.37 13.94
CA GLU A 120 -1.53 -10.50 13.72
C GLU A 120 -3.00 -10.09 13.55
N ARG A 121 -3.45 -9.05 14.28
CA ARG A 121 -4.82 -8.53 14.18
C ARG A 121 -5.09 -7.90 12.82
N ALA A 122 -4.15 -7.10 12.32
CA ALA A 122 -4.22 -6.53 10.98
C ALA A 122 -4.16 -7.64 9.92
N MET A 123 -3.28 -8.63 10.08
CA MET A 123 -3.19 -9.78 9.17
C MET A 123 -4.50 -10.55 9.04
N VAL A 124 -5.24 -10.77 10.15
CA VAL A 124 -6.56 -11.44 10.13
C VAL A 124 -7.60 -10.65 9.32
N LEU A 125 -7.51 -9.32 9.29
CA LEU A 125 -8.35 -8.49 8.42
C LEU A 125 -7.90 -8.63 6.98
N LEU A 126 -6.60 -8.46 6.72
CA LEU A 126 -5.98 -8.50 5.40
C LEU A 126 -6.22 -9.83 4.66
N GLN A 127 -6.25 -10.96 5.37
CA GLN A 127 -6.54 -12.29 4.79
C GLN A 127 -7.95 -12.44 4.20
N ARG A 128 -8.85 -11.47 4.40
CA ARG A 128 -10.19 -11.45 3.80
C ARG A 128 -10.20 -10.75 2.44
N TYR A 129 -9.06 -10.25 2.01
CA TYR A 129 -8.83 -9.46 0.81
C TYR A 129 -7.84 -10.18 -0.13
N GLN A 130 -7.73 -9.70 -1.36
CA GLN A 130 -6.84 -10.23 -2.37
C GLN A 130 -5.42 -9.73 -2.11
N LEU A 131 -4.53 -10.69 -1.87
CA LEU A 131 -3.09 -10.49 -1.61
C LEU A 131 -2.31 -11.63 -2.30
N GLU A 132 -2.81 -12.09 -3.45
CA GLU A 132 -2.29 -13.28 -4.14
C GLU A 132 -0.90 -13.02 -4.73
N ASN A 133 -0.60 -11.75 -5.03
CA ASN A 133 0.65 -11.30 -5.63
C ASN A 133 1.56 -10.61 -4.62
N SER A 134 1.30 -10.83 -3.32
CA SER A 134 2.08 -10.29 -2.20
C SER A 134 2.92 -11.39 -1.54
N ASP A 135 4.18 -11.10 -1.24
CA ASP A 135 5.02 -11.99 -0.43
C ASP A 135 4.78 -11.70 1.07
N ILE A 136 4.44 -12.74 1.84
CA ILE A 136 4.10 -12.62 3.25
C ILE A 136 4.93 -13.58 4.08
N VAL A 137 5.70 -13.04 5.03
CA VAL A 137 6.52 -13.85 5.95
C VAL A 137 6.26 -13.48 7.41
N VAL A 138 6.34 -14.47 8.30
CA VAL A 138 6.28 -14.22 9.75
C VAL A 138 7.55 -13.49 10.17
N TYR A 139 7.40 -12.28 10.69
CA TYR A 139 8.49 -11.48 11.19
C TYR A 139 8.92 -11.97 12.58
N LYS A 140 10.19 -12.34 12.70
CA LYS A 140 10.82 -12.73 13.97
C LYS A 140 11.76 -11.60 14.38
N SER A 141 11.40 -10.91 15.46
CA SER A 141 12.24 -9.91 16.14
C SER A 141 13.48 -10.53 16.75
#